data_AF-A0A661SFN2-F1
#
_entry.id   AF-A0A661SFN2-F1
#
_cell.length_a   1.000
_cell.length_b   1.000
_cell.length_c   1.000
_cell.angle_alpha   90.00
_cell.angle_beta   90.00
_cell.angle_gamma   90.00
#
_symmetry.space_group_name_H-M   'P 1'
#
loop_
_entity.id
_entity.type
_entity.pdbx_description
1 polymer ?
#
loop_
_entity_poly.entity_id
_entity_poly.type
_entity_poly.pdbx_seq_one_letter_code
_entity_poly.pdbx_strand_id
1 'polypeptide(L)'
;QDAGYRTIIVQPTHLYNGEEYTDLCSYVRGLNAITTIKKKYTPFVKLVIGRPALGKCGPVYDYHKDMEVAAKALASDVQLAEKEGAALVYMGHGNEFYSTAIYAEFQQVMRRTYPKARIFIGTVEGFPSLADVVSAVTHSRIRKVVLKPLMIVAGDHANNDMAGDDEDSWKNTFKRAGVRVKCVIHGLGENMNWDEIYVNHIKDVARDNDIAL
;
A
#
# COMPACT_ATOMS: atom_id res chain seq x y z
N GLN A 1 -16.52 21.93 9.02
CA GLN A 1 -16.78 23.23 9.66
C GLN A 1 -18.17 23.27 10.29
N ASP A 2 -19.21 22.87 9.55
CA ASP A 2 -20.60 22.94 10.03
C ASP A 2 -20.85 22.14 11.32
N ALA A 3 -20.13 21.03 11.50
CA ALA A 3 -20.18 20.21 12.72
C ALA A 3 -19.31 20.74 13.89
N GLY A 4 -18.67 21.91 13.76
CA GLY A 4 -17.89 22.54 14.84
C GLY A 4 -16.45 22.02 15.05
N TYR A 5 -16.03 20.96 14.37
CA TYR A 5 -14.65 20.46 14.45
C TYR A 5 -13.67 21.41 13.76
N ARG A 6 -12.64 21.84 14.50
CA ARG A 6 -11.61 22.79 14.03
C ARG A 6 -10.18 22.25 14.12
N THR A 7 -9.94 21.20 14.89
CA THR A 7 -8.69 20.44 14.89
C THR A 7 -9.02 19.07 14.31
N ILE A 8 -8.39 18.70 13.20
CA ILE A 8 -8.70 17.45 12.49
C ILE A 8 -7.39 16.74 12.14
N ILE A 9 -7.34 15.44 12.43
CA ILE A 9 -6.33 14.53 11.93
C ILE A 9 -6.87 13.89 10.66
N VAL A 10 -6.12 14.01 9.57
CA VAL A 10 -6.41 13.38 8.28
C VAL A 10 -5.48 12.18 8.15
N GLN A 11 -6.00 10.96 8.21
CA GLN A 11 -5.22 9.75 7.97
C GLN A 11 -5.57 9.20 6.58
N PRO A 12 -4.67 9.28 5.60
CA PRO A 12 -4.87 8.59 4.34
C PRO A 12 -4.73 7.08 4.52
N THR A 13 -5.56 6.33 3.82
CA THR A 13 -5.41 4.88 3.65
C THR A 13 -4.47 4.54 2.49
N HIS A 14 -3.67 5.48 1.99
CA HIS A 14 -2.73 5.20 0.90
C HIS A 14 -1.66 4.19 1.32
N LEU A 15 -1.18 3.41 0.35
CA LEU A 15 -0.11 2.45 0.58
C LEU A 15 1.23 3.14 0.83
N TYR A 16 1.57 4.18 0.05
CA TYR A 16 2.89 4.81 0.09
C TYR A 16 2.81 6.32 -0.17
N ASN A 17 3.93 7.01 0.04
CA ASN A 17 4.12 8.43 -0.24
C ASN A 17 4.27 8.69 -1.75
N GLY A 18 3.18 8.48 -2.50
CA GLY A 18 3.08 8.70 -3.95
C GLY A 18 2.32 9.97 -4.33
N GLU A 19 1.80 10.00 -5.56
CA GLU A 19 1.05 11.12 -6.15
C GLU A 19 -0.17 11.51 -5.28
N GLU A 20 -1.10 10.58 -5.05
CA GLU A 20 -2.33 10.82 -4.27
C GLU A 20 -2.06 11.35 -2.86
N TYR A 21 -1.02 10.84 -2.20
CA TYR A 21 -0.62 11.34 -0.88
C TYR A 21 -0.04 12.76 -0.97
N THR A 22 0.70 13.07 -2.03
CA THR A 22 1.28 14.38 -2.28
C THR A 22 0.20 15.43 -2.56
N ASP A 23 -0.83 15.06 -3.32
CA ASP A 23 -1.99 15.90 -3.60
C ASP A 23 -2.79 16.17 -2.33
N LEU A 24 -3.07 15.12 -1.54
CA LEU A 24 -3.73 15.28 -0.26
C LEU A 24 -2.95 16.19 0.70
N CYS A 25 -1.62 16.05 0.76
CA CYS A 25 -0.77 16.98 1.52
C CYS A 25 -0.94 18.42 1.04
N SER A 26 -1.04 18.65 -0.27
CA SER A 26 -1.23 19.97 -0.86
C SER A 26 -2.60 20.55 -0.51
N TYR A 27 -3.66 19.75 -0.53
CA TYR A 27 -4.99 20.17 -0.09
C TYR A 27 -5.01 20.57 1.40
N VAL A 28 -4.43 19.74 2.28
CA VAL A 28 -4.34 20.04 3.71
C VAL A 28 -3.55 21.32 3.98
N ARG A 29 -2.43 21.53 3.27
CA ARG A 29 -1.64 22.78 3.35
C ARG A 29 -2.45 23.99 2.89
N GLY A 30 -3.15 23.88 1.77
CA GLY A 30 -3.99 24.95 1.25
C GLY A 30 -5.07 25.36 2.25
N LEU A 31 -5.75 24.39 2.85
CA LEU A 31 -6.76 24.64 3.89
C LEU A 31 -6.18 25.26 5.16
N ASN A 32 -5.00 24.82 5.60
CA ASN A 32 -4.29 25.41 6.74
C ASN A 32 -3.79 26.84 6.47
N ALA A 33 -3.55 27.21 5.21
CA ALA A 33 -3.06 28.54 4.83
C ALA A 33 -4.17 29.62 4.82
N ILE A 34 -5.44 29.24 4.96
CA ILE A 34 -6.56 30.19 4.94
C ILE A 34 -6.48 31.13 6.16
N THR A 35 -6.35 32.43 5.89
CA THR A 35 -6.40 33.48 6.92
C THR A 35 -7.63 34.36 6.74
N THR A 36 -8.17 34.89 7.83
CA THR A 36 -9.37 35.74 7.82
C THR A 36 -9.17 36.95 8.74
N ILE A 37 -9.90 38.05 8.47
CA ILE A 37 -9.81 39.28 9.28
C ILE A 37 -10.21 39.01 10.75
N LYS A 38 -11.27 38.23 10.97
CA LYS A 38 -11.69 37.81 12.32
C LYS A 38 -11.38 36.33 12.51
N LYS A 39 -10.52 36.00 13.48
CA LYS A 39 -10.12 34.62 13.82
C LYS A 39 -11.26 33.61 13.97
N LYS A 40 -12.46 34.07 14.36
CA LYS A 40 -13.67 33.21 14.46
C LYS A 40 -14.16 32.66 13.10
N TYR A 41 -13.76 33.28 11.99
CA TYR A 41 -14.11 32.86 10.64
C TYR A 41 -13.02 32.00 9.97
N THR A 42 -11.86 31.81 10.61
CA THR A 42 -10.85 30.87 10.11
C THR A 42 -11.42 29.45 10.19
N PRO A 43 -11.47 28.69 9.07
CA PRO A 43 -12.23 27.44 8.99
C PRO A 43 -11.69 26.37 9.92
N PHE A 44 -10.36 26.25 10.04
CA PHE A 44 -9.69 25.27 10.88
C PHE A 44 -8.66 25.95 11.78
N VAL A 45 -8.49 25.42 12.99
CA VAL A 45 -7.39 25.79 13.89
C VAL A 45 -6.13 25.03 13.51
N LYS A 46 -6.27 23.73 13.21
CA LYS A 46 -5.15 22.88 12.86
C LYS A 46 -5.65 21.66 12.06
N LEU A 47 -5.13 21.46 10.87
CA LEU A 47 -5.24 20.20 10.15
C LEU A 47 -3.86 19.54 10.12
N VAL A 48 -3.80 18.27 10.48
CA VAL A 48 -2.56 17.49 10.42
C VAL A 48 -2.80 16.21 9.63
N ILE A 49 -1.76 15.70 9.00
CA ILE A 49 -1.84 14.54 8.12
C ILE A 49 -0.90 13.43 8.60
N GLY A 50 -1.45 12.23 8.79
CA GLY A 50 -0.68 11.04 9.11
C GLY A 50 0.03 10.48 7.88
N ARG A 51 1.11 9.72 8.10
CA ARG A 51 1.88 9.10 7.01
C ARG A 51 1.12 7.89 6.40
N PRO A 52 1.41 7.48 5.15
CA PRO A 52 0.78 6.31 4.54
C PRO A 52 1.41 5.01 5.07
N ALA A 53 0.84 3.85 4.75
CA ALA A 53 1.19 2.57 5.41
C ALA A 53 2.69 2.20 5.34
N LEU A 54 3.34 2.39 4.19
CA LEU A 54 4.77 2.14 4.01
C LEU A 54 5.66 3.32 4.43
N GLY A 55 5.08 4.29 5.16
CA GLY A 55 5.78 5.46 5.68
C GLY A 55 6.02 6.55 4.63
N LYS A 56 6.80 7.54 5.04
CA LYS A 56 7.17 8.70 4.23
C LYS A 56 8.63 9.04 4.45
N CYS A 57 9.36 9.37 3.39
CA CYS A 57 10.74 9.85 3.48
C CYS A 57 10.83 11.10 4.36
N GLY A 58 11.69 11.07 5.37
CA GLY A 58 11.94 12.21 6.26
C GLY A 58 12.79 11.82 7.47
N PRO A 59 13.22 12.82 8.27
CA PRO A 59 14.11 12.60 9.40
C PRO A 59 13.38 12.21 10.70
N VAL A 60 12.04 12.27 10.75
CA VAL A 60 11.25 12.09 11.98
C VAL A 60 10.94 10.62 12.24
N TYR A 61 10.35 9.94 11.26
CA TYR A 61 10.08 8.51 11.31
C TYR A 61 10.87 7.82 10.21
N ASP A 62 11.55 6.75 10.59
CA ASP A 62 12.25 5.88 9.67
C ASP A 62 11.24 5.02 8.89
N TYR A 63 11.01 5.37 7.63
CA TYR A 63 10.05 4.67 6.77
C TYR A 63 10.44 3.21 6.51
N HIS A 64 11.72 2.84 6.67
CA HIS A 64 12.13 1.44 6.60
C HIS A 64 11.50 0.61 7.73
N LYS A 65 11.30 1.20 8.93
CA LYS A 65 10.57 0.54 10.02
C LYS A 65 9.08 0.38 9.73
N ASP A 66 8.46 1.38 9.08
CA ASP A 66 7.06 1.26 8.65
C ASP A 66 6.90 0.09 7.65
N MET A 67 7.84 -0.06 6.70
CA MET A 67 7.87 -1.22 5.81
C MET A 67 8.08 -2.56 6.56
N GLU A 68 8.93 -2.61 7.58
CA GLU A 68 9.08 -3.82 8.39
C GLU A 68 7.79 -4.20 9.15
N VAL A 69 7.07 -3.20 9.67
CA VAL A 69 5.76 -3.41 10.31
C VAL A 69 4.73 -3.90 9.29
N ALA A 70 4.66 -3.27 8.12
CA ALA A 70 3.80 -3.70 7.02
C ALA A 70 4.12 -5.13 6.56
N ALA A 71 5.39 -5.51 6.49
CA ALA A 71 5.78 -6.86 6.14
C ALA A 71 5.33 -7.89 7.19
N LYS A 72 5.41 -7.55 8.47
CA LYS A 72 4.89 -8.39 9.57
C LYS A 72 3.36 -8.52 9.52
N ALA A 73 2.65 -7.45 9.19
CA ALA A 73 1.20 -7.47 9.04
C ALA A 73 0.74 -8.47 7.95
N LEU A 74 1.57 -8.75 6.95
CA LEU A 74 1.31 -9.69 5.85
C LEU A 74 1.77 -11.14 6.14
N ALA A 75 2.11 -11.48 7.38
CA ALA A 75 2.57 -12.83 7.74
C ALA A 75 1.58 -13.94 7.34
N SER A 76 0.27 -13.69 7.44
CA SER A 76 -0.77 -14.67 7.07
C SER A 76 -0.75 -15.03 5.59
N ASP A 77 -0.41 -14.08 4.72
CA ASP A 77 -0.36 -14.30 3.28
C ASP A 77 0.86 -15.14 2.90
N VAL A 78 1.98 -14.92 3.60
CA VAL A 78 3.18 -15.73 3.47
C VAL A 78 2.90 -17.16 3.91
N GLN A 79 2.27 -17.35 5.08
CA GLN A 79 1.86 -18.68 5.57
C GLN A 79 0.90 -19.38 4.61
N LEU A 80 -0.03 -18.63 3.99
CA LEU A 80 -0.93 -19.17 2.98
C LEU A 80 -0.15 -19.67 1.75
N ALA A 81 0.79 -18.88 1.23
CA ALA A 81 1.62 -19.29 0.09
C ALA A 81 2.48 -20.52 0.41
N GLU A 82 3.06 -20.58 1.60
CA GLU A 82 3.81 -21.73 2.09
C GLU A 82 2.94 -22.99 2.16
N LYS A 83 1.75 -22.89 2.77
CA LYS A 83 0.77 -24.00 2.84
C LYS A 83 0.36 -24.50 1.46
N GLU A 84 0.27 -23.59 0.48
CA GLU A 84 -0.08 -23.91 -0.90
C GLU A 84 1.09 -24.46 -1.72
N GLY A 85 2.32 -24.49 -1.16
CA GLY A 85 3.53 -24.85 -1.89
C GLY A 85 3.78 -23.91 -3.08
N ALA A 86 3.49 -22.62 -2.92
CA ALA A 86 3.46 -21.62 -3.97
C ALA A 86 4.38 -20.42 -3.63
N ALA A 87 4.77 -19.67 -4.64
CA ALA A 87 5.30 -18.32 -4.42
C ALA A 87 4.15 -17.35 -4.15
N LEU A 88 4.41 -16.29 -3.38
CA LEU A 88 3.47 -15.19 -3.17
C LEU A 88 3.75 -14.10 -4.21
N VAL A 89 2.72 -13.70 -4.95
CA VAL A 89 2.78 -12.58 -5.89
C VAL A 89 1.77 -11.54 -5.47
N TYR A 90 2.24 -10.32 -5.25
CA TYR A 90 1.41 -9.16 -4.99
C TYR A 90 1.27 -8.30 -6.24
N MET A 91 0.06 -7.83 -6.51
CA MET A 91 -0.25 -6.83 -7.52
C MET A 91 -0.64 -5.52 -6.83
N GLY A 92 0.26 -4.53 -6.87
CA GLY A 92 -0.04 -3.15 -6.51
C GLY A 92 -0.70 -2.39 -7.65
N HIS A 93 -1.28 -1.23 -7.34
CA HIS A 93 -1.78 -0.32 -8.38
C HIS A 93 -0.60 0.23 -9.19
N GLY A 94 0.38 0.81 -8.51
CA GLY A 94 1.46 1.54 -9.14
C GLY A 94 1.04 2.94 -9.56
N ASN A 95 1.73 3.52 -10.54
CA ASN A 95 1.47 4.86 -11.07
C ASN A 95 2.26 5.08 -12.37
N GLU A 96 1.70 5.87 -13.28
CA GLU A 96 2.32 6.21 -14.58
C GLU A 96 3.39 7.32 -14.51
N PHE A 97 3.24 8.29 -13.60
CA PHE A 97 4.02 9.52 -13.58
C PHE A 97 5.00 9.61 -12.40
N TYR A 98 4.65 9.00 -11.28
CA TYR A 98 5.40 9.00 -10.03
C TYR A 98 6.22 7.72 -9.85
N SER A 99 7.27 7.81 -9.04
CA SER A 99 8.12 6.67 -8.74
C SER A 99 7.34 5.56 -8.04
N THR A 100 7.46 4.36 -8.60
CA THR A 100 6.93 3.09 -8.04
C THR A 100 8.03 2.26 -7.37
N ALA A 101 9.23 2.83 -7.16
CA ALA A 101 10.38 2.12 -6.58
C ALA A 101 10.10 1.50 -5.19
N ILE A 102 9.14 2.06 -4.43
CA ILE A 102 8.74 1.53 -3.13
C ILE A 102 8.23 0.08 -3.21
N TYR A 103 7.62 -0.34 -4.32
CA TYR A 103 7.16 -1.72 -4.49
C TYR A 103 8.33 -2.69 -4.60
N ALA A 104 9.38 -2.30 -5.33
CA ALA A 104 10.61 -3.08 -5.43
C ALA A 104 11.39 -3.10 -4.11
N GLU A 105 11.44 -1.97 -3.39
CA GLU A 105 12.05 -1.88 -2.06
C GLU A 105 11.30 -2.76 -1.05
N PHE A 106 9.98 -2.65 -1.01
CA PHE A 106 9.12 -3.43 -0.12
C PHE A 106 9.22 -4.94 -0.39
N GLN A 107 9.38 -5.34 -1.66
CA GLN A 107 9.68 -6.73 -2.01
C GLN A 107 10.96 -7.22 -1.32
N GLN A 108 12.02 -6.39 -1.27
CA GLN A 108 13.26 -6.77 -0.59
C GLN A 108 13.06 -6.85 0.92
N VAL A 109 12.30 -5.93 1.52
CA VAL A 109 11.95 -5.99 2.95
C VAL A 109 11.21 -7.30 3.24
N MET A 110 10.16 -7.63 2.49
CA MET A 110 9.43 -8.89 2.62
C MET A 110 10.33 -10.12 2.52
N ARG A 111 11.25 -10.16 1.55
CA ARG A 111 12.21 -11.27 1.38
C ARG A 111 13.22 -11.35 2.53
N ARG A 112 13.64 -10.23 3.11
CA ARG A 112 14.51 -10.24 4.31
C ARG A 112 13.75 -10.72 5.53
N THR A 113 12.50 -10.30 5.70
CA THR A 113 11.63 -10.74 6.81
C THR A 113 11.28 -12.22 6.69
N TYR A 114 11.06 -12.73 5.48
CA TYR A 114 10.66 -14.11 5.21
C TYR A 114 11.63 -14.78 4.21
N PRO A 115 12.87 -15.11 4.60
CA PRO A 115 13.91 -15.56 3.69
C PRO A 115 13.64 -16.93 3.03
N LYS A 116 12.72 -17.72 3.57
CA LYS A 116 12.29 -19.01 2.99
C LYS A 116 11.19 -18.85 1.94
N ALA A 117 10.45 -17.75 1.98
CA ALA A 117 9.34 -17.50 1.08
C ALA A 117 9.82 -16.90 -0.24
N ARG A 118 9.23 -17.35 -1.35
CA ARG A 118 9.45 -16.75 -2.67
C ARG A 118 8.39 -15.68 -2.89
N ILE A 119 8.76 -14.41 -2.74
CA ILE A 119 7.83 -13.29 -2.77
C ILE A 119 8.16 -12.38 -3.95
N PHE A 120 7.14 -11.98 -4.72
CA PHE A 120 7.27 -11.04 -5.82
C PHE A 120 6.21 -9.95 -5.69
N ILE A 121 6.56 -8.72 -6.06
CA ILE A 121 5.64 -7.59 -6.09
C ILE A 121 5.80 -6.91 -7.45
N GLY A 122 4.68 -6.69 -8.13
CA GLY A 122 4.64 -5.80 -9.27
C GLY A 122 3.40 -4.93 -9.23
N THR A 123 3.23 -4.12 -10.26
CA THR A 123 2.19 -3.11 -10.36
C THR A 123 1.45 -3.22 -11.68
N VAL A 124 0.19 -2.77 -11.69
CA VAL A 124 -0.58 -2.58 -12.93
C VAL A 124 0.11 -1.50 -13.78
N GLU A 125 0.49 -0.39 -13.15
CA GLU A 125 1.15 0.74 -13.80
C GLU A 125 2.55 0.96 -13.23
N GLY A 126 3.56 1.16 -14.08
CA GLY A 126 4.93 1.43 -13.64
C GLY A 126 5.76 0.17 -13.36
N PHE A 127 6.55 0.17 -12.29
CA PHE A 127 7.61 -0.82 -12.03
C PHE A 127 7.56 -1.41 -10.60
N PRO A 128 7.80 -2.72 -10.43
CA PRO A 128 7.98 -3.74 -11.47
C PRO A 128 6.68 -4.05 -12.23
N SER A 129 6.76 -4.21 -13.55
CA SER A 129 5.58 -4.53 -14.37
C SER A 129 5.17 -6.01 -14.27
N LEU A 130 3.97 -6.37 -14.75
CA LEU A 130 3.56 -7.78 -14.88
C LEU A 130 4.60 -8.61 -15.65
N ALA A 131 5.16 -8.07 -16.74
CA ALA A 131 6.17 -8.77 -17.54
C ALA A 131 7.44 -9.06 -16.72
N ASP A 132 7.88 -8.10 -15.90
CA ASP A 132 9.04 -8.27 -15.01
C ASP A 132 8.78 -9.37 -13.97
N VAL A 133 7.59 -9.37 -13.37
CA VAL A 133 7.21 -10.38 -12.36
C VAL A 133 7.10 -11.77 -12.99
N VAL A 134 6.44 -11.92 -14.14
CA VAL A 134 6.33 -13.21 -14.86
C VAL A 134 7.70 -13.73 -15.26
N SER A 135 8.57 -12.86 -15.77
CA SER A 135 9.96 -13.19 -16.07
C SER A 135 10.67 -13.69 -14.81
N ALA A 136 10.63 -12.96 -13.71
CA ALA A 136 11.30 -13.34 -12.47
C ALA A 136 10.78 -14.67 -11.89
N VAL A 137 9.47 -14.92 -11.95
CA VAL A 137 8.82 -16.16 -11.50
C VAL A 137 9.24 -17.35 -12.35
N THR A 138 9.24 -17.21 -13.68
CA THR A 138 9.59 -18.29 -14.61
C THR A 138 11.08 -18.63 -14.57
N HIS A 139 11.97 -17.63 -14.51
CA HIS A 139 13.42 -17.83 -14.32
C HIS A 139 13.73 -18.54 -13.00
N SER A 140 12.94 -18.29 -11.96
CA SER A 140 13.04 -18.98 -10.66
C SER A 140 12.46 -20.40 -10.65
N ARG A 141 12.01 -20.91 -11.81
CA ARG A 141 11.39 -22.23 -12.00
C ARG A 141 10.18 -22.49 -11.09
N ILE A 142 9.44 -21.43 -10.74
CA ILE A 142 8.22 -21.53 -9.93
C ILE A 142 7.08 -22.04 -10.81
N ARG A 143 6.28 -22.97 -10.28
CA ARG A 143 5.17 -23.61 -11.01
C ARG A 143 3.79 -23.29 -10.45
N LYS A 144 3.73 -22.62 -9.31
CA LYS A 144 2.48 -22.22 -8.64
C LYS A 144 2.68 -20.89 -7.91
N VAL A 145 1.72 -19.98 -8.08
CA VAL A 145 1.67 -18.70 -7.37
C VAL A 145 0.33 -18.54 -6.65
N VAL A 146 0.38 -17.95 -5.47
CA VAL A 146 -0.77 -17.29 -4.83
C VAL A 146 -0.70 -15.82 -5.25
N LEU A 147 -1.73 -15.35 -5.93
CA LEU A 147 -1.81 -13.99 -6.47
C LEU A 147 -2.79 -13.16 -5.63
N LYS A 148 -2.31 -12.07 -5.06
CA LYS A 148 -3.06 -11.18 -4.16
C LYS A 148 -2.93 -9.72 -4.54
N PRO A 149 -3.95 -8.88 -4.27
CA PRO A 149 -3.81 -7.45 -4.41
C PRO A 149 -2.96 -6.89 -3.25
N LEU A 150 -2.12 -5.89 -3.55
CA LEU A 150 -1.45 -5.03 -2.58
C LEU A 150 -2.10 -3.65 -2.65
N MET A 151 -3.40 -3.63 -2.41
CA MET A 151 -4.29 -2.46 -2.46
C MET A 151 -5.28 -2.56 -1.31
N ILE A 152 -5.77 -1.42 -0.80
CA ILE A 152 -6.66 -1.39 0.37
C ILE A 152 -7.97 -2.12 0.11
N VAL A 153 -8.57 -1.86 -1.04
CA VAL A 153 -9.81 -2.49 -1.46
C VAL A 153 -9.49 -3.40 -2.65
N ALA A 154 -10.05 -4.61 -2.64
CA ALA A 154 -10.03 -5.49 -3.80
C ALA A 154 -11.14 -5.05 -4.80
N GLY A 155 -10.94 -3.88 -5.40
CA GLY A 155 -11.86 -3.25 -6.35
C GLY A 155 -11.65 -3.74 -7.79
N ASP A 156 -11.86 -2.84 -8.74
CA ASP A 156 -11.87 -3.16 -10.18
C ASP A 156 -10.59 -3.85 -10.65
N HIS A 157 -9.42 -3.27 -10.35
CA HIS A 157 -8.13 -3.88 -10.67
C HIS A 157 -7.97 -5.31 -10.12
N ALA A 158 -8.44 -5.58 -8.89
CA ALA A 158 -8.31 -6.91 -8.30
C ALA A 158 -9.25 -7.94 -8.97
N ASN A 159 -10.40 -7.50 -9.47
CA ASN A 159 -11.40 -8.39 -10.09
C ASN A 159 -11.14 -8.59 -11.59
N ASN A 160 -10.72 -7.54 -12.31
CA ASN A 160 -10.54 -7.56 -13.75
C ASN A 160 -9.07 -7.79 -14.11
N ASP A 161 -8.18 -6.85 -13.80
CA ASP A 161 -6.77 -6.93 -14.21
C ASP A 161 -6.04 -8.09 -13.54
N MET A 162 -6.33 -8.39 -12.28
CA MET A 162 -5.65 -9.44 -11.55
C MET A 162 -6.26 -10.82 -11.82
N ALA A 163 -7.58 -10.93 -11.64
CA ALA A 163 -8.31 -12.19 -11.56
C ALA A 163 -9.36 -12.38 -12.66
N GLY A 164 -9.49 -11.43 -13.58
CA GLY A 164 -10.50 -11.41 -14.62
C GLY A 164 -10.26 -12.45 -15.70
N ASP A 165 -11.19 -12.54 -16.64
CA ASP A 165 -11.18 -13.55 -17.69
C ASP A 165 -10.48 -13.09 -18.99
N ASP A 166 -10.12 -11.80 -19.07
CA ASP A 166 -9.38 -11.23 -20.20
C ASP A 166 -7.98 -11.83 -20.34
N GLU A 167 -7.48 -11.91 -21.57
CA GLU A 167 -6.22 -12.60 -21.90
C GLU A 167 -4.97 -11.96 -21.30
N ASP A 168 -5.04 -10.65 -21.06
CA ASP A 168 -4.01 -9.80 -20.49
C ASP A 168 -4.07 -9.72 -18.96
N SER A 169 -5.14 -10.22 -18.33
CA SER A 169 -5.20 -10.35 -16.87
C SER A 169 -3.97 -11.09 -16.32
N TRP A 170 -3.53 -10.72 -15.11
CA TRP A 170 -2.37 -11.33 -14.45
C TRP A 170 -2.56 -12.85 -14.34
N LYS A 171 -3.75 -13.29 -13.93
CA LYS A 171 -4.15 -14.71 -13.86
C LYS A 171 -3.85 -15.44 -15.17
N ASN A 172 -4.33 -14.91 -16.29
CA ASN A 172 -4.20 -15.58 -17.59
C ASN A 172 -2.79 -15.47 -18.17
N THR A 173 -2.10 -14.35 -17.92
CA THR A 173 -0.70 -14.18 -18.31
C THR A 173 0.23 -15.19 -17.61
N PHE A 174 0.06 -15.42 -16.30
CA PHE A 174 0.80 -16.47 -15.59
C PHE A 174 0.46 -17.88 -16.08
N LYS A 175 -0.82 -18.17 -16.34
CA LYS A 175 -1.24 -19.47 -16.88
C LYS A 175 -0.60 -19.76 -18.24
N ARG A 176 -0.55 -18.76 -19.13
CA ARG A 176 0.11 -18.86 -20.45
C ARG A 176 1.62 -19.10 -20.33
N ALA A 177 2.25 -18.60 -19.27
CA ALA A 177 3.63 -18.91 -18.93
C ALA A 177 3.84 -20.29 -18.26
N GLY A 178 2.79 -21.12 -18.17
CA GLY A 178 2.85 -22.45 -17.57
C GLY A 178 2.88 -22.45 -16.03
N VAL A 179 2.42 -21.38 -15.40
CA VAL A 179 2.36 -21.22 -13.93
C VAL A 179 0.91 -21.37 -13.46
N ARG A 180 0.67 -22.25 -12.49
CA ARG A 180 -0.65 -22.38 -11.85
C ARG A 180 -0.90 -21.19 -10.94
N VAL A 181 -2.11 -20.62 -10.98
CA VAL A 181 -2.47 -19.43 -10.22
C VAL A 181 -3.61 -19.73 -9.25
N LYS A 182 -3.45 -19.35 -7.98
CA LYS A 182 -4.55 -19.24 -7.02
C LYS A 182 -4.76 -17.76 -6.73
N CYS A 183 -5.83 -17.18 -7.25
CA CYS A 183 -6.22 -15.80 -6.93
C CYS A 183 -6.87 -15.75 -5.56
N VAL A 184 -6.51 -14.76 -4.74
CA VAL A 184 -7.12 -14.48 -3.44
C VAL A 184 -7.48 -13.00 -3.43
N ILE A 185 -8.75 -12.72 -3.65
CA ILE A 185 -9.31 -11.37 -3.86
C ILE A 185 -9.73 -10.81 -2.50
N HIS A 186 -8.74 -10.42 -1.70
CA HIS A 186 -8.95 -9.76 -0.41
C HIS A 186 -8.05 -8.54 -0.32
N GLY A 187 -8.64 -7.39 -0.04
CA GLY A 187 -7.91 -6.13 0.11
C GLY A 187 -7.12 -6.08 1.42
N LEU A 188 -6.16 -5.16 1.49
CA LEU A 188 -5.36 -4.95 2.71
C LEU A 188 -6.23 -4.46 3.88
N GLY A 189 -7.31 -3.72 3.62
CA GLY A 189 -8.25 -3.26 4.66
C GLY A 189 -9.12 -4.37 5.27
N GLU A 190 -9.01 -5.61 4.79
CA GLU A 190 -9.63 -6.78 5.43
C GLU A 190 -8.68 -7.45 6.45
N ASN A 191 -7.44 -6.97 6.54
CA ASN A 191 -6.43 -7.46 7.47
C ASN A 191 -6.32 -6.52 8.68
N MET A 192 -6.84 -6.95 9.83
CA MET A 192 -6.80 -6.16 11.07
C MET A 192 -5.37 -5.77 11.50
N ASN A 193 -4.36 -6.57 11.17
CA ASN A 193 -2.96 -6.20 11.47
C ASN A 193 -2.46 -5.06 10.58
N TRP A 194 -3.03 -4.92 9.38
CA TRP A 194 -2.75 -3.81 8.48
C TRP A 194 -3.43 -2.53 8.98
N ASP A 195 -4.68 -2.63 9.46
CA ASP A 195 -5.41 -1.48 10.00
C ASP A 195 -4.68 -0.83 11.19
N GLU A 196 -4.04 -1.64 12.03
CA GLU A 196 -3.25 -1.16 13.18
C GLU A 196 -2.08 -0.25 12.75
N ILE A 197 -1.60 -0.36 11.51
CA ILE A 197 -0.59 0.56 10.95
C ILE A 197 -1.17 1.98 10.90
N TYR A 198 -2.36 2.14 10.33
CA TYR A 198 -3.03 3.43 10.23
C TYR A 198 -3.42 3.99 11.59
N VAL A 199 -3.87 3.13 12.50
CA VAL A 199 -4.16 3.52 13.89
C VAL A 199 -2.90 4.08 14.57
N ASN A 200 -1.75 3.44 14.38
CA ASN A 200 -0.49 3.93 14.94
C ASN A 200 -0.01 5.21 14.26
N HIS A 201 -0.22 5.38 12.95
CA HIS A 201 0.08 6.63 12.25
C HIS A 201 -0.80 7.79 12.73
N ILE A 202 -2.06 7.54 13.08
CA ILE A 202 -2.95 8.51 13.75
C ILE A 202 -2.40 8.89 15.14
N LYS A 203 -1.98 7.90 15.94
CA LYS A 203 -1.37 8.16 17.26
C LYS A 203 -0.09 8.98 17.16
N ASP A 204 0.76 8.67 16.20
CA ASP A 204 2.01 9.40 15.96
C ASP A 204 1.74 10.85 15.58
N VAL A 205 0.88 11.12 14.58
CA VAL A 205 0.60 12.51 14.17
C VAL A 205 -0.14 13.30 15.24
N ALA A 206 -0.97 12.65 16.05
CA ALA A 206 -1.62 13.27 17.20
C ALA A 206 -0.59 13.74 18.23
N ARG A 207 0.33 12.84 18.63
CA ARG A 207 1.42 13.13 19.56
C ARG A 207 2.31 14.26 19.06
N ASP A 208 2.71 14.22 17.79
CA ASP A 208 3.63 15.21 17.22
C ASP A 208 3.03 16.62 17.13
N ASN A 209 1.71 16.75 17.32
CA ASN A 209 0.98 18.01 17.22
C ASN A 209 0.22 18.39 18.50
N ASP A 210 0.50 17.70 19.62
CA ASP A 210 -0.14 17.89 20.92
C ASP A 210 -1.68 17.78 20.85
N ILE A 211 -2.18 16.81 20.09
CA ILE A 211 -3.61 16.52 19.95
C ILE A 211 -3.96 15.31 20.83
N ALA A 212 -4.94 15.47 21.73
CA ALA A 212 -5.49 14.37 22.51
C ALA A 212 -6.42 13.50 21.64
N LEU A 213 -6.30 12.18 21.79
CA LEU A 213 -7.15 11.17 21.14
C LEU A 213 -8.23 10.65 22.09
#